data_AF-A0A925VHF8-F1
#
_entry.id   AF-A0A925VHF8-F1
#
_cell.length_a   1.000
_cell.length_b   1.000
_cell.length_c   1.000
_cell.angle_alpha   90.00
_cell.angle_beta   90.00
_cell.angle_gamma   90.00
#
_symmetry.space_group_name_H-M   'P 1'
#
loop_
_entity.id
_entity.type
_entity.pdbx_description
1 polymer ?
#
loop_
_entity_poly.entity_id
_entity_poly.type
_entity_poly.pdbx_seq_one_letter_code
_entity_poly.pdbx_strand_id
1 'polypeptide(L)' 'ERVVPMARAAVAAGADGLIVEVHHDPAFALCDGKQSLVPERFALMMAQVRRVAAALDRPIL' A
#
# COMPACT_ATOMS: atom_id res chain seq x y z
N GLU A 1 -2.82 -3.41 9.86
CA GLU A 1 -1.36 -3.29 10.15
C GLU A 1 -0.43 -3.95 9.13
N ARG A 2 -0.81 -5.09 8.52
CA ARG A 2 0.08 -5.87 7.62
C ARG A 2 0.23 -5.32 6.19
N VAL A 3 -0.70 -4.48 5.73
CA VAL A 3 -0.74 -3.99 4.34
C VAL A 3 0.54 -3.25 3.94
N VAL A 4 1.00 -2.30 4.75
CA VAL A 4 2.19 -1.49 4.44
C VAL A 4 3.48 -2.33 4.34
N PRO A 5 3.83 -3.21 5.30
CA PRO A 5 5.00 -4.06 5.15
C PRO A 5 4.88 -5.05 3.98
N MET A 6 3.68 -5.61 3.71
CA MET A 6 3.47 -6.49 2.56
C MET A 6 3.61 -5.77 1.22
N ALA A 7 3.10 -4.55 1.10
CA ALA A 7 3.25 -3.73 -0.10
C ALA A 7 4.74 -3.46 -0.42
N ARG A 8 5.53 -3.10 0.60
CA ARG A 8 6.99 -2.92 0.45
C ARG A 8 7.68 -4.22 0.05
N ALA A 9 7.32 -5.34 0.69
CA ALA A 9 7.90 -6.65 0.39
C ALA A 9 7.56 -7.10 -1.03
N ALA A 10 6.32 -6.92 -1.48
CA ALA A 10 5.88 -7.28 -2.83
C ALA A 10 6.61 -6.48 -3.91
N VAL A 11 6.74 -5.16 -3.74
CA VAL A 11 7.54 -4.32 -4.66
C VAL A 11 9.00 -4.75 -4.64
N ALA A 12 9.56 -5.01 -3.45
CA ALA A 12 10.93 -5.48 -3.31
C ALA A 12 11.17 -6.83 -3.98
N ALA A 13 10.18 -7.72 -3.96
CA ALA A 13 10.23 -9.02 -4.60
C ALA A 13 10.04 -8.97 -6.12
N GLY A 14 9.72 -7.81 -6.70
CA GLY A 14 9.58 -7.66 -8.15
C GLY A 14 8.13 -7.62 -8.66
N ALA A 15 7.12 -7.50 -7.79
CA ALA A 15 5.73 -7.36 -8.24
C ALA A 15 5.56 -6.16 -9.19
N ASP A 16 4.72 -6.31 -10.21
CA ASP A 16 4.43 -5.26 -11.21
C ASP A 16 3.32 -4.29 -10.75
N GLY A 17 2.50 -4.72 -9.78
CA GLY A 17 1.39 -3.92 -9.28
C GLY A 17 0.95 -4.34 -7.89
N LEU A 18 0.20 -3.45 -7.26
CA LEU A 18 -0.45 -3.66 -5.97
C LEU A 18 -1.91 -3.28 -6.09
N ILE A 19 -2.80 -4.13 -5.57
CA ILE A 19 -4.20 -3.78 -5.33
C ILE A 19 -4.39 -3.56 -3.83
N VAL A 20 -4.90 -2.39 -3.46
CA VAL A 20 -5.01 -1.96 -2.06
C VAL A 20 -6.38 -1.35 -1.83
N GLU A 21 -7.08 -1.87 -0.82
CA GLU A 21 -8.37 -1.33 -0.40
C GLU A 21 -8.18 -0.09 0.49
N VAL A 22 -8.94 0.95 0.18
CA VAL A 22 -8.90 2.23 0.89
C VAL A 22 -10.33 2.64 1.22
N HIS A 23 -10.57 3.00 2.48
CA HIS A 23 -11.87 3.46 2.95
C HIS A 23 -11.69 4.67 3.89
N HIS A 24 -12.51 5.70 3.74
CA HIS A 24 -12.43 6.92 4.56
C HIS A 24 -12.76 6.65 6.03
N ASP A 25 -13.67 5.71 6.27
CA ASP A 25 -14.07 5.28 7.62
C ASP A 25 -14.12 3.76 7.74
N PRO A 26 -12.98 3.08 7.95
CA PRO A 26 -12.91 1.63 7.95
C PRO A 26 -13.74 0.96 9.04
N ALA A 27 -14.09 1.68 10.12
CA ALA A 27 -14.90 1.13 11.20
C ALA A 27 -16.36 0.85 10.78
N PHE A 28 -16.85 1.56 9.75
CA PHE A 28 -18.20 1.42 9.20
C PHE A 28 -18.22 0.78 7.81
N ALA A 29 -17.10 0.22 7.35
CA ALA A 29 -17.06 -0.46 6.07
C ALA A 29 -17.95 -1.71 6.10
N LEU A 30 -18.81 -1.86 5.08
CA LEU A 30 -19.74 -2.98 4.94
C LEU A 30 -19.01 -4.34 4.78
N CYS A 31 -17.78 -4.30 4.27
CA CYS A 31 -16.87 -5.43 4.14
C CYS A 31 -15.43 -4.93 4.35
N ASP A 32 -14.54 -5.78 4.87
CA ASP A 32 -13.08 -5.58 4.87
C ASP A 32 -12.50 -4.31 5.54
N GLY A 33 -13.25 -3.73 6.48
CA GLY A 33 -12.81 -2.56 7.25
C GLY A 33 -11.48 -2.74 8.00
N LYS A 34 -11.21 -3.93 8.54
CA LYS A 34 -9.96 -4.19 9.30
C LYS A 34 -8.69 -4.14 8.43
N GLN A 35 -8.83 -4.40 7.13
CA GLN A 35 -7.71 -4.45 6.18
C GLN A 35 -7.64 -3.21 5.28
N SER A 36 -8.75 -2.49 5.12
CA SER A 36 -8.79 -1.21 4.44
C SER A 36 -7.89 -0.17 5.11
N LEU A 37 -7.11 0.55 4.31
CA LEU A 37 -6.35 1.71 4.78
C LEU A 37 -7.24 2.96 4.77
N VAL A 38 -6.97 3.89 5.69
CA VAL A 38 -7.44 5.28 5.54
C VAL A 38 -6.58 6.00 4.49
N PRO A 39 -7.11 7.02 3.78
CA PRO A 39 -6.41 7.72 2.70
C PRO A 39 -5.01 8.23 3.09
N GLU A 40 -4.84 8.75 4.30
CA GLU A 40 -3.56 9.28 4.79
C GLU A 40 -2.51 8.17 4.93
N ARG A 41 -2.95 6.99 5.39
CA ARG A 41 -2.09 5.83 5.56
C ARG A 41 -1.74 5.20 4.22
N PHE A 42 -2.65 5.25 3.24
CA PHE A 42 -2.38 4.88 1.87
C PHE A 42 -1.33 5.81 1.23
N ALA A 43 -1.46 7.14 1.42
CA ALA A 43 -0.47 8.11 0.93
C ALA A 43 0.92 7.86 1.52
N LEU A 44 1.00 7.58 2.83
CA LEU A 44 2.27 7.21 3.48
C LEU A 44 2.85 5.91 2.92
N MET A 45 2.02 4.89 2.68
CA MET A 45 2.45 3.64 2.07
C MET A 45 3.02 3.87 0.68
N MET A 46 2.34 4.65 -0.16
CA MET A 46 2.81 4.98 -1.51
C MET A 46 4.15 5.73 -1.49
N ALA A 47 4.34 6.66 -0.54
CA ALA A 47 5.62 7.33 -0.38
C ALA A 47 6.76 6.36 -0.03
N GLN A 48 6.49 5.32 0.77
CA GLN A 48 7.48 4.30 1.10
C GLN A 48 7.74 3.35 -0.07
N VAL A 49 6.67 2.89 -0.73
CA VAL A 49 6.75 1.99 -1.89
C VAL A 49 7.52 2.65 -3.04
N ARG A 50 7.30 3.95 -3.32
CA ARG A 50 8.08 4.70 -4.32
C ARG A 50 9.58 4.72 -4.03
N ARG A 51 9.99 4.82 -2.76
CA ARG A 51 11.42 4.76 -2.40
C ARG A 51 12.03 3.39 -2.65
N VAL A 52 11.29 2.32 -2.31
CA VAL A 52 11.73 0.93 -2.56
C VAL A 52 11.85 0.68 -4.06
N ALA A 53 10.82 1.06 -4.83
CA ALA A 53 10.79 0.98 -6.28
C ALA A 53 11.97 1.71 -6.95
N ALA A 54 12.26 2.94 -6.52
CA ALA A 54 13.39 3.71 -7.01
C ALA A 54 14.74 3.06 -6.70
N ALA A 55 14.90 2.45 -5.53
CA ALA A 55 16.13 1.74 -5.14
C ALA A 55 16.37 0.44 -5.94
N LEU A 56 15.37 -0.03 -6.68
CA LEU A 56 15.39 -1.24 -7.50
C LEU A 56 15.34 -0.93 -9.00
N ASP A 57 15.60 0.32 -9.40
CA ASP A 57 15.57 0.79 -10.78
C ASP A 57 14.21 0.55 -11.49
N ARG A 58 13.11 0.50 -10.71
CA ARG A 58 11.73 0.28 -11.20
C ARG A 58 10.80 1.41 -10.72
N PRO A 59 11.02 2.68 -11.11
CA PRO A 59 10.29 3.81 -10.56
C PRO A 59 8.77 3.73 -10.86
N ILE A 60 7.96 4.09 -9.88
CA ILE A 60 6.50 4.25 -10.00
C ILE A 60 6.21 5.72 -10.27
N LEU A 61 5.51 5.99 -11.37
CA LEU A 61 5.13 7.35 -11.80
C LEU A 61 4.12 8.02 -10.85
#